data_AF-A0A5C8TYU7-F1
#
_entry.id   AF-A0A5C8TYU7-F1
#
_cell.length_a   1.000
_cell.length_b   1.000
_cell.length_c   1.000
_cell.angle_alpha   90.00
_cell.angle_beta   90.00
_cell.angle_gamma   90.00
#
_symmetry.space_group_name_H-M   'P 1'
#
loop_
_entity.id
_entity.type
_entity.pdbx_description
1 polymer ?
#
loop_
_entity_poly.entity_id
_entity_poly.type
_entity_poly.pdbx_seq_one_letter_code
_entity_poly.pdbx_strand_id
1 'polypeptide(L)'
;MTSLWRFLSPRRSDFGPVSSAASRDGDIPAGPAAGSRSPRDPKEFRIPTGLRATPTGLRRILVIGSCLVEDLVSYSNDSGATPGDFVLFNNIGRLPDTPPQPIAAYDVQIVQIPLRTLLADAHFAKLKYHRTEDYQLVFDQAVQRLSLALDAAMRWNRETGLASLVVNYFRPQQDVLGRLLPRNDLRNFSYFIDRLNESLADLVAGYANSHILDFDAISATIGRIHVQDEHLWMLNHNSTLSDFDAAHDRARLHPPPPVSLQSDLRIDAFFDAVHSEIEAMVRTLRQIDAVKLVIVDLDDTLWRGVLAEESGEAKTNEGWPFGLVEALDVLKARGIVLAIASKNDDATIRAAWDSQLGDRLELADFAVVMIGWNPKVESVAAILQQVNVLPSSTVFIDDNPVERAAIEAAFPGIRTLGADLYGIRRTLLWSAETQVPFISDESGRRTEMIRAQVVREETRKTVSRTEFLNNLDIRVASDVITTIGHGRFPRTLELINKTNQFNTTGHRWTSEAMQAALQEGAVIHAFSVADRFTNYGLVGAVLVRGAAIEQLVMSCRVVGLDIERRMLAGIIDGLKRDGSTRVSACFLATDRNAPCADVFADSGFRAEGEGWVFDLD
;
A
#
# COMPACT_ATOMS: atom_id res chain seq x y z
N MET A 1 10.26 78.57 -22.18
CA MET A 1 9.43 77.35 -22.07
C MET A 1 9.96 76.53 -20.91
N THR A 2 9.27 76.66 -19.76
CA THR A 2 8.96 75.64 -18.74
C THR A 2 9.74 74.31 -18.77
N SER A 3 10.24 73.71 -17.69
CA SER A 3 10.40 74.05 -16.27
C SER A 3 11.05 72.85 -15.56
N LEU A 4 12.15 73.10 -14.85
CA LEU A 4 12.46 72.67 -13.47
C LEU A 4 12.37 71.19 -13.03
N TRP A 5 13.52 70.67 -12.56
CA TRP A 5 13.60 69.77 -11.39
C TRP A 5 14.75 70.22 -10.47
N ARG A 6 14.41 70.93 -9.39
CA ARG A 6 15.20 71.00 -8.15
C ARG A 6 14.27 71.26 -6.96
N PHE A 7 14.38 70.36 -5.98
CA PHE A 7 14.16 70.49 -4.53
C PHE A 7 13.04 71.40 -4.02
N LEU A 8 12.12 70.79 -3.26
CA LEU A 8 11.81 71.18 -1.87
C LEU A 8 11.03 70.03 -1.19
N SER A 9 11.52 69.61 -0.03
CA SER A 9 10.78 68.78 0.94
C SER A 9 9.65 69.61 1.54
N PRO A 10 8.51 69.00 1.91
CA PRO A 10 8.13 69.15 3.31
C PRO A 10 7.40 67.94 3.93
N ARG A 11 7.74 67.76 5.22
CA ARG A 11 6.87 67.42 6.37
C ARG A 11 6.15 66.07 6.38
N ARG A 12 6.70 65.23 7.28
CA ARG A 12 5.98 64.26 8.11
C ARG A 12 4.62 64.80 8.55
N SER A 13 3.57 64.04 8.29
CA SER A 13 2.26 64.17 8.94
C SER A 13 1.92 62.85 9.60
N ASP A 14 1.51 62.97 10.85
CA ASP A 14 1.23 61.92 11.81
C ASP A 14 0.11 60.97 11.36
N PHE A 15 0.39 59.66 11.41
CA PHE A 15 -0.63 58.64 11.61
C PHE A 15 -0.32 57.92 12.92
N GLY A 16 -0.92 58.43 14.00
CA GLY A 16 -1.05 57.70 15.26
C GLY A 16 -2.07 56.56 15.14
N PRO A 17 -2.01 55.56 16.02
CA PRO A 17 -2.77 54.32 15.89
C PRO A 17 -4.21 54.53 16.38
N VAL A 18 -5.20 54.09 15.59
CA VAL A 18 -6.60 54.05 16.05
C VAL A 18 -7.22 52.71 15.70
N SER A 19 -7.23 51.83 16.71
CA SER A 19 -8.31 50.90 17.06
C SER A 19 -8.82 49.94 15.98
N SER A 20 -8.19 48.76 15.84
CA SER A 20 -8.91 47.56 15.41
C SER A 20 -9.87 47.17 16.54
N ALA A 21 -11.16 47.27 16.27
CA ALA A 21 -12.21 46.83 17.17
C ALA A 21 -12.00 45.36 17.54
N ALA A 22 -11.79 45.13 18.83
CA ALA A 22 -11.87 43.83 19.45
C ALA A 22 -13.31 43.30 19.30
N SER A 23 -13.47 42.14 18.67
CA SER A 23 -14.66 41.32 18.84
C SER A 23 -14.28 39.85 18.89
N ARG A 24 -14.23 39.36 20.14
CA ARG A 24 -14.31 37.96 20.58
C ARG A 24 -13.16 37.04 20.17
N ASP A 25 -11.99 37.32 20.73
CA ASP A 25 -11.15 36.23 21.27
C ASP A 25 -11.97 35.58 22.40
N GLY A 26 -12.70 34.52 22.07
CA GLY A 26 -13.13 33.56 23.08
C GLY A 26 -11.88 32.85 23.57
N ASP A 27 -11.70 32.81 24.89
CA ASP A 27 -10.63 32.09 25.58
C ASP A 27 -10.33 30.75 24.90
N ILE A 28 -9.25 30.69 24.10
CA ILE A 28 -8.65 29.41 23.73
C ILE A 28 -8.00 28.91 25.01
N PRO A 29 -8.49 27.82 25.64
CA PRO A 29 -7.82 27.27 26.80
C PRO A 29 -6.39 26.96 26.40
N ALA A 30 -5.41 27.40 27.20
CA ALA A 30 -4.03 27.02 27.01
C ALA A 30 -3.95 25.48 27.06
N GLY A 31 -3.92 24.86 25.89
CA GLY A 31 -3.66 23.42 25.76
C GLY A 31 -2.31 23.08 26.40
N PRO A 32 -2.07 21.80 26.73
CA PRO A 32 -0.81 21.37 27.34
C PRO A 32 0.35 21.96 26.55
N ALA A 33 1.28 22.60 27.28
CA ALA A 33 2.39 23.38 26.74
C ALA A 33 2.94 22.70 25.49
N ALA A 34 2.96 23.42 24.37
CA ALA A 34 3.53 22.95 23.13
C ALA A 34 4.99 22.52 23.39
N GLY A 35 5.20 21.23 23.64
CA GLY A 35 6.52 20.63 23.57
C GLY A 35 7.15 21.07 22.26
N SER A 36 8.43 21.42 22.29
CA SER A 36 9.17 21.91 21.12
C SER A 36 8.74 21.11 19.89
N ARG A 37 8.08 21.77 18.93
CA ARG A 37 7.64 21.12 17.70
C ARG A 37 8.90 20.73 16.92
N SER A 38 9.47 19.57 17.24
CA SER A 38 10.46 18.94 16.39
C SER A 38 9.80 18.77 15.01
N PRO A 39 10.48 19.12 13.91
CA PRO A 39 10.04 18.69 12.58
C PRO A 39 9.73 17.18 12.64
N ARG A 40 8.58 16.76 12.09
CA ARG A 40 8.29 15.33 11.95
C ARG A 40 9.41 14.70 11.12
N ASP A 41 9.96 13.58 11.58
CA ASP A 41 10.94 12.81 10.82
C ASP A 41 10.37 12.53 9.41
N PRO A 42 11.07 12.89 8.30
CA PRO A 42 10.59 12.64 6.95
C PRO A 42 10.13 11.21 6.71
N LYS A 43 10.80 10.21 7.32
CA LYS A 43 10.42 8.80 7.15
C LYS A 43 9.08 8.51 7.82
N GLU A 44 8.87 8.99 9.04
CA GLU A 44 7.61 8.83 9.78
C GLU A 44 6.49 9.64 9.14
N PHE A 45 6.82 10.76 8.49
CA PHE A 45 5.87 11.55 7.73
C PHE A 45 5.32 10.78 6.53
N ARG A 46 6.19 10.17 5.72
CA ARG A 46 5.79 9.38 4.54
C ARG A 46 5.13 8.07 4.92
N ILE A 47 5.70 7.37 5.88
CA ILE A 47 5.31 6.02 6.28
C ILE A 47 4.88 6.03 7.76
N PRO A 48 3.62 6.36 8.05
CA PRO A 48 3.09 6.21 9.41
C PRO A 48 3.18 4.75 9.84
N THR A 49 3.77 4.50 11.01
CA THR A 49 3.94 3.15 11.58
C THR A 49 2.96 2.85 12.70
N GLY A 50 2.03 3.76 13.01
CA GLY A 50 1.08 3.60 14.13
C GLY A 50 0.13 2.40 14.01
N LEU A 51 -0.01 1.82 12.81
CA LEU A 51 -0.80 0.60 12.59
C LEU A 51 0.06 -0.67 12.49
N ARG A 52 1.39 -0.57 12.61
CA ARG A 52 2.30 -1.70 12.53
C ARG A 52 2.25 -2.52 13.82
N ALA A 53 2.04 -3.83 13.70
CA ALA A 53 2.00 -4.74 14.85
C ALA A 53 3.17 -5.73 14.85
N THR A 54 3.64 -6.13 13.66
CA THR A 54 4.69 -7.14 13.49
C THR A 54 5.90 -6.59 12.71
N PRO A 55 7.11 -7.10 13.00
CA PRO A 55 8.29 -6.85 12.16
C PRO A 55 8.06 -7.33 10.72
N THR A 56 8.71 -6.70 9.74
CA THR A 56 8.53 -7.07 8.32
C THR A 56 9.27 -8.36 7.97
N GLY A 57 10.36 -8.65 8.68
CA GLY A 57 11.20 -9.82 8.41
C GLY A 57 11.92 -9.75 7.06
N LEU A 58 12.30 -8.54 6.62
CA LEU A 58 13.12 -8.37 5.42
C LEU A 58 14.54 -8.86 5.73
N ARG A 59 15.01 -9.86 4.98
CA ARG A 59 16.27 -10.58 5.20
C ARG A 59 17.39 -9.96 4.37
N ARG A 60 17.13 -9.69 3.08
CA ARG A 60 18.14 -9.17 2.15
C ARG A 60 17.51 -8.53 0.92
N ILE A 61 18.14 -7.46 0.44
CA ILE A 61 17.80 -6.79 -0.84
C ILE A 61 18.89 -7.00 -1.88
N LEU A 62 18.50 -7.18 -3.14
CA LEU A 62 19.42 -7.19 -4.28
C LEU A 62 19.35 -5.84 -4.98
N VAL A 63 20.46 -5.15 -5.16
CA VAL A 63 20.46 -3.81 -5.77
C VAL A 63 21.23 -3.83 -7.07
N ILE A 64 20.57 -3.46 -8.16
CA ILE A 64 21.10 -3.47 -9.53
C ILE A 64 21.11 -2.03 -10.04
N GLY A 65 22.27 -1.48 -10.37
CA GLY A 65 22.35 -0.12 -10.89
C GLY A 65 23.74 0.49 -10.85
N SER A 66 23.80 1.80 -10.65
CA SER A 66 25.04 2.61 -10.61
C SER A 66 25.22 3.33 -9.27
N CYS A 67 26.03 4.39 -9.24
CA CYS A 67 26.41 5.14 -8.03
C CYS A 67 25.23 5.51 -7.12
N LEU A 68 24.12 6.00 -7.67
CA LEU A 68 22.95 6.42 -6.87
C LEU A 68 22.44 5.32 -5.93
N VAL A 69 22.39 4.06 -6.40
CA VAL A 69 21.88 2.94 -5.61
C VAL A 69 23.00 2.10 -4.99
N GLU A 70 24.26 2.32 -5.35
CA GLU A 70 25.42 1.81 -4.62
C GLU A 70 25.50 2.42 -3.22
N ASP A 71 25.23 3.73 -3.11
CA ASP A 71 25.16 4.45 -1.84
C ASP A 71 24.04 3.91 -0.93
N LEU A 72 22.92 3.45 -1.49
CA LEU A 72 21.85 2.78 -0.73
C LEU A 72 22.38 1.53 -0.02
N VAL A 73 23.17 0.70 -0.69
CA VAL A 73 23.73 -0.53 -0.09
C VAL A 73 24.78 -0.21 0.97
N SER A 74 25.64 0.78 0.69
CA SER A 74 26.63 1.25 1.66
C SER A 74 25.95 1.75 2.93
N TYR A 75 24.95 2.61 2.78
CA TYR A 75 24.11 3.09 3.88
C TYR A 75 23.41 1.94 4.63
N SER A 76 22.85 0.97 3.91
CA SER A 76 22.16 -0.18 4.49
C SER A 76 23.06 -0.95 5.47
N ASN A 77 24.29 -1.22 5.01
CA ASN A 77 25.26 -2.04 5.74
C ASN A 77 25.85 -1.30 6.94
N ASP A 78 26.01 0.02 6.85
CA ASP A 78 26.57 0.85 7.92
C ASP A 78 25.53 1.20 9.02
N SER A 79 24.28 1.41 8.64
CA SER A 79 23.18 1.80 9.55
C SER A 79 22.55 0.64 10.32
N GLY A 80 22.86 -0.61 9.95
CA GLY A 80 22.21 -1.81 10.49
C GLY A 80 20.79 -2.04 9.96
N ALA A 81 20.43 -1.40 8.84
CA ALA A 81 19.21 -1.68 8.10
C ALA A 81 19.27 -3.06 7.42
N THR A 82 18.30 -3.36 6.54
CA THR A 82 18.30 -4.65 5.82
C THR A 82 19.54 -4.77 4.94
N PRO A 83 20.35 -5.83 5.08
CA PRO A 83 21.58 -5.96 4.30
C PRO A 83 21.28 -6.05 2.81
N GLY A 84 22.17 -5.48 2.00
CA GLY A 84 22.05 -5.44 0.55
C GLY A 84 23.27 -5.99 -0.16
N ASP A 85 23.07 -6.62 -1.32
CA ASP A 85 24.16 -6.94 -2.26
C ASP A 85 24.02 -6.07 -3.51
N PHE A 86 25.14 -5.51 -3.97
CA PHE A 86 25.18 -4.61 -5.13
C PHE A 86 25.70 -5.31 -6.39
N VAL A 87 25.04 -5.05 -7.51
CA VAL A 87 25.43 -5.48 -8.86
C VAL A 87 25.51 -4.26 -9.76
N LEU A 88 26.72 -3.92 -10.19
CA LEU A 88 26.95 -2.80 -11.10
C LEU A 88 26.30 -3.04 -12.47
N PHE A 89 25.49 -2.09 -12.92
CA PHE A 89 24.82 -2.10 -14.21
C PHE A 89 24.98 -0.74 -14.91
N ASN A 90 25.91 -0.68 -15.89
CA ASN A 90 26.21 0.50 -16.69
C ASN A 90 26.18 0.16 -18.19
N ASN A 91 25.81 1.13 -19.05
CA ASN A 91 25.94 1.05 -20.51
C ASN A 91 25.29 -0.21 -21.15
N ILE A 92 24.09 -0.59 -20.69
CA ILE A 92 23.40 -1.83 -21.09
C ILE A 92 24.32 -3.05 -20.87
N GLY A 93 24.92 -3.12 -19.68
CA GLY A 93 25.77 -4.23 -19.27
C GLY A 93 24.98 -5.54 -19.20
N ARG A 94 25.68 -6.67 -19.32
CA ARG A 94 25.08 -7.98 -19.06
C ARG A 94 25.18 -8.27 -17.57
N LEU A 95 24.04 -8.56 -16.93
CA LEU A 95 24.03 -9.07 -15.56
C LEU A 95 24.86 -10.36 -15.46
N PRO A 96 25.63 -10.57 -14.37
CA PRO A 96 26.38 -11.80 -14.15
C PRO A 96 25.43 -13.00 -14.20
N ASP A 97 25.87 -14.16 -14.67
CA ASP A 97 24.96 -15.30 -14.87
C ASP A 97 24.20 -15.70 -13.58
N THR A 98 24.85 -15.57 -12.41
CA THR A 98 24.23 -15.74 -11.09
C THR A 98 24.36 -14.49 -10.23
N PRO A 99 23.39 -14.20 -9.35
CA PRO A 99 23.52 -13.12 -8.37
C PRO A 99 24.57 -13.46 -7.30
N PRO A 100 24.99 -12.47 -6.47
CA PRO A 100 25.96 -12.69 -5.39
C PRO A 100 25.57 -13.76 -4.36
N GLN A 101 24.28 -14.05 -4.24
CA GLN A 101 23.69 -15.08 -3.39
C GLN A 101 22.62 -15.83 -4.20
N PRO A 102 22.22 -17.05 -3.80
CA PRO A 102 21.08 -17.73 -4.42
C PRO A 102 19.83 -16.85 -4.40
N ILE A 103 19.04 -16.87 -5.48
CA ILE A 103 17.90 -15.94 -5.64
C ILE A 103 16.90 -15.98 -4.46
N ALA A 104 16.71 -17.17 -3.86
CA ALA A 104 15.82 -17.40 -2.72
C ALA A 104 16.27 -16.70 -1.42
N ALA A 105 17.51 -16.23 -1.36
CA ALA A 105 18.03 -15.44 -0.23
C ALA A 105 17.50 -14.00 -0.24
N TYR A 106 17.05 -13.49 -1.39
CA TYR A 106 16.55 -12.12 -1.54
C TYR A 106 15.04 -12.06 -1.38
N ASP A 107 14.56 -10.99 -0.76
CA ASP A 107 13.13 -10.71 -0.59
C ASP A 107 12.57 -9.79 -1.67
N VAL A 108 13.42 -8.96 -2.24
CA VAL A 108 13.11 -7.94 -3.26
C VAL A 108 14.40 -7.54 -3.98
N GLN A 109 14.29 -7.18 -5.26
CA GLN A 109 15.35 -6.50 -6.00
C GLN A 109 15.01 -5.02 -6.26
N ILE A 110 15.98 -4.14 -6.13
CA ILE A 110 15.92 -2.73 -6.47
C ILE A 110 16.67 -2.53 -7.78
N VAL A 111 16.03 -1.92 -8.78
CA VAL A 111 16.61 -1.73 -10.11
C VAL A 111 16.66 -0.26 -10.46
N GLN A 112 17.85 0.24 -10.78
CA GLN A 112 18.06 1.59 -11.27
C GLN A 112 18.73 1.55 -12.63
N ILE A 113 18.09 2.16 -13.62
CA ILE A 113 18.68 2.39 -14.94
C ILE A 113 19.32 3.78 -14.90
N PRO A 114 20.65 3.91 -15.06
CA PRO A 114 21.29 5.22 -14.98
C PRO A 114 20.86 6.13 -16.14
N LEU A 115 20.53 7.40 -15.87
CA LEU A 115 20.09 8.34 -16.91
C LEU A 115 21.12 8.48 -18.05
N ARG A 116 22.42 8.43 -17.72
CA ARG A 116 23.52 8.41 -18.71
C ARG A 116 23.47 7.24 -19.69
N THR A 117 22.86 6.12 -19.31
CA THR A 117 22.62 4.98 -20.23
C THR A 117 21.62 5.35 -21.33
N LEU A 118 20.72 6.29 -21.04
CA LEU A 118 19.65 6.71 -21.95
C LEU A 118 20.05 7.94 -22.77
N LEU A 119 20.73 8.88 -22.13
CA LEU A 119 21.15 10.15 -22.71
C LEU A 119 22.67 10.29 -22.68
N ALA A 120 23.26 10.41 -23.88
CA ALA A 120 24.68 10.68 -24.01
C ALA A 120 25.03 12.10 -23.51
N ASP A 121 26.22 12.24 -22.92
CA ASP A 121 26.71 13.48 -22.33
C ASP A 121 26.63 14.67 -23.30
N ALA A 122 26.09 15.78 -22.81
CA ALA A 122 25.90 17.04 -23.55
C ALA A 122 25.03 16.97 -24.82
N HIS A 123 24.38 15.83 -25.13
CA HIS A 123 23.57 15.72 -26.35
C HIS A 123 22.35 16.63 -26.31
N PHE A 124 21.58 16.59 -25.22
CA PHE A 124 20.39 17.44 -25.02
C PHE A 124 20.74 18.94 -25.09
N ALA A 125 21.84 19.35 -24.44
CA ALA A 125 22.29 20.75 -24.42
C ALA A 125 22.72 21.30 -25.79
N LYS A 126 23.08 20.43 -26.74
CA LYS A 126 23.54 20.82 -28.08
C LYS A 126 22.41 20.91 -29.11
N LEU A 127 21.19 20.54 -28.74
CA LEU A 127 20.04 20.61 -29.63
C LEU A 127 19.70 22.06 -30.00
N LYS A 128 19.25 22.26 -31.24
CA LYS A 128 18.84 23.58 -31.71
C LYS A 128 17.41 23.85 -31.23
N TYR A 129 17.22 24.88 -30.41
CA TYR A 129 15.93 25.20 -29.79
C TYR A 129 14.72 25.30 -30.74
N HIS A 130 14.94 25.75 -31.99
CA HIS A 130 13.88 25.88 -32.99
C HIS A 130 13.49 24.57 -33.69
N ARG A 131 14.25 23.48 -33.49
CA ARG A 131 14.02 22.17 -34.10
C ARG A 131 13.35 21.23 -33.10
N THR A 132 12.06 21.42 -32.88
CA THR A 132 11.28 20.64 -31.91
C THR A 132 11.31 19.13 -32.21
N GLU A 133 11.41 18.76 -33.49
CA GLU A 133 11.52 17.38 -33.95
C GLU A 133 12.79 16.68 -33.44
N ASP A 134 13.89 17.43 -33.24
CA ASP A 134 15.13 16.84 -32.73
C ASP A 134 14.99 16.44 -31.25
N TYR A 135 14.22 17.20 -30.45
CA TYR A 135 13.94 16.86 -29.05
C TYR A 135 13.05 15.62 -28.94
N GLN A 136 12.04 15.52 -29.81
CA GLN A 136 11.21 14.31 -29.89
C GLN A 136 12.05 13.09 -30.28
N LEU A 137 12.93 13.21 -31.28
CA LEU A 137 13.81 12.12 -31.70
C LEU A 137 14.72 11.65 -30.55
N VAL A 138 15.28 12.58 -29.78
CA VAL A 138 16.11 12.24 -28.60
C VAL A 138 15.29 11.54 -27.53
N PHE A 139 14.06 12.00 -27.29
CA PHE A 139 13.14 11.35 -26.36
C PHE A 139 12.82 9.92 -26.78
N ASP A 140 12.44 9.71 -28.03
CA ASP A 140 12.10 8.38 -28.57
C ASP A 140 13.28 7.41 -28.47
N GLN A 141 14.50 7.89 -28.76
CA GLN A 141 15.72 7.11 -28.59
C GLN A 141 16.02 6.78 -27.12
N ALA A 142 15.76 7.72 -26.20
CA ALA A 142 15.93 7.48 -24.77
C ALA A 142 14.95 6.40 -24.28
N VAL A 143 13.69 6.43 -24.72
CA VAL A 143 12.69 5.40 -24.39
C VAL A 143 13.06 4.04 -24.97
N GLN A 144 13.58 3.98 -26.20
CA GLN A 144 14.07 2.73 -26.79
C GLN A 144 15.23 2.13 -25.99
N ARG A 145 16.22 2.96 -25.61
CA ARG A 145 17.34 2.52 -24.77
C ARG A 145 16.85 2.09 -23.39
N LEU A 146 15.86 2.78 -22.83
CA LEU A 146 15.26 2.45 -21.54
C LEU A 146 14.61 1.08 -21.58
N SER A 147 13.81 0.78 -22.60
CA SER A 147 13.19 -0.54 -22.78
C SER A 147 14.24 -1.65 -22.82
N LEU A 148 15.30 -1.50 -23.63
CA LEU A 148 16.38 -2.49 -23.73
C LEU A 148 17.17 -2.64 -22.43
N ALA A 149 17.50 -1.53 -21.77
CA ALA A 149 18.27 -1.56 -20.52
C ALA A 149 17.46 -2.17 -19.38
N LEU A 150 16.18 -1.83 -19.27
CA LEU A 150 15.27 -2.40 -18.28
C LEU A 150 15.10 -3.90 -18.49
N ASP A 151 14.92 -4.35 -19.74
CA ASP A 151 14.81 -5.77 -20.10
C ASP A 151 16.03 -6.58 -19.63
N ALA A 152 17.23 -6.05 -19.87
CA ALA A 152 18.47 -6.67 -19.43
C ALA A 152 18.61 -6.68 -17.88
N ALA A 153 18.25 -5.59 -17.20
CA ALA A 153 18.32 -5.48 -15.75
C ALA A 153 17.25 -6.31 -15.02
N MET A 154 16.12 -6.60 -15.67
CA MET A 154 15.00 -7.36 -15.11
C MET A 154 15.12 -8.87 -15.37
N ARG A 155 16.27 -9.38 -15.84
CA ARG A 155 16.44 -10.81 -16.18
C ARG A 155 16.03 -11.75 -15.04
N TRP A 156 16.52 -11.53 -13.82
CA TRP A 156 16.20 -12.41 -12.69
C TRP A 156 14.73 -12.32 -12.26
N ASN A 157 14.09 -11.15 -12.37
CA ASN A 157 12.64 -11.04 -12.19
C ASN A 157 11.88 -11.91 -13.20
N ARG A 158 12.25 -11.87 -14.49
CA ARG A 158 11.58 -12.68 -15.51
C ARG A 158 11.79 -14.18 -15.34
N GLU A 159 12.98 -14.57 -14.90
CA GLU A 159 13.33 -15.99 -14.70
C GLU A 159 12.67 -16.59 -13.44
N THR A 160 12.45 -15.77 -12.40
CA THR A 160 12.10 -16.29 -11.06
C THR A 160 10.83 -15.69 -10.45
N GLY A 161 10.37 -14.53 -10.92
CA GLY A 161 9.25 -13.79 -10.35
C GLY A 161 9.62 -12.85 -9.19
N LEU A 162 10.92 -12.71 -8.86
CA LEU A 162 11.39 -11.90 -7.73
C LEU A 162 10.78 -10.49 -7.73
N ALA A 163 10.15 -10.12 -6.62
CA ALA A 163 9.57 -8.79 -6.40
C ALA A 163 10.58 -7.70 -6.77
N SER A 164 10.19 -6.74 -7.60
CA SER A 164 11.10 -5.75 -8.16
C SER A 164 10.60 -4.33 -7.94
N LEU A 165 11.45 -3.48 -7.39
CA LEU A 165 11.18 -2.05 -7.20
C LEU A 165 12.12 -1.26 -8.10
N VAL A 166 11.56 -0.54 -9.07
CA VAL A 166 12.34 0.16 -10.10
C VAL A 166 12.39 1.64 -9.79
N VAL A 167 13.60 2.18 -9.66
CA VAL A 167 13.86 3.56 -9.27
C VAL A 167 13.61 4.50 -10.45
N ASN A 168 12.82 5.55 -10.21
CA ASN A 168 12.58 6.61 -11.19
C ASN A 168 13.67 7.69 -11.17
N TYR A 169 13.59 8.64 -12.10
CA TYR A 169 14.56 9.72 -12.23
C TYR A 169 14.15 10.94 -11.39
N PHE A 170 15.12 11.58 -10.74
CA PHE A 170 14.90 12.86 -10.08
C PHE A 170 14.47 13.92 -11.09
N ARG A 171 13.39 14.64 -10.78
CA ARG A 171 12.90 15.75 -11.59
C ARG A 171 13.71 17.01 -11.29
N PRO A 172 14.43 17.58 -12.28
CA PRO A 172 15.15 18.84 -12.10
C PRO A 172 14.23 19.96 -11.59
N GLN A 173 14.73 20.78 -10.67
CA GLN A 173 13.99 21.87 -10.02
C GLN A 173 13.90 23.12 -10.88
N GLN A 174 14.76 23.25 -11.90
CA GLN A 174 14.79 24.39 -12.83
C GLN A 174 14.93 23.91 -14.28
N ASP A 175 14.42 24.72 -15.21
CA ASP A 175 14.69 24.53 -16.63
C ASP A 175 16.06 25.12 -17.00
N VAL A 176 16.88 24.34 -17.71
CA VAL A 176 18.20 24.76 -18.22
C VAL A 176 18.11 25.89 -19.24
N LEU A 177 17.02 25.96 -20.02
CA LEU A 177 16.91 26.89 -21.13
C LEU A 177 16.33 28.24 -20.70
N GLY A 178 15.42 28.28 -19.73
CA GLY A 178 15.03 29.52 -19.05
C GLY A 178 13.65 29.50 -18.40
N ARG A 179 13.49 30.28 -17.33
CA ARG A 179 12.27 30.29 -16.49
C ARG A 179 10.97 30.71 -17.21
N LEU A 180 11.08 31.41 -18.33
CA LEU A 180 9.93 31.93 -19.09
C LEU A 180 9.56 31.04 -20.28
N LEU A 181 10.29 29.95 -20.50
CA LEU A 181 10.01 29.03 -21.60
C LEU A 181 8.83 28.12 -21.25
N PRO A 182 8.17 27.52 -22.27
CA PRO A 182 7.03 26.63 -22.06
C PRO A 182 7.36 25.50 -21.08
N ARG A 183 6.44 25.23 -20.14
CA ARG A 183 6.64 24.18 -19.12
C ARG A 183 6.40 22.77 -19.64
N ASN A 184 5.35 22.57 -20.46
CA ASN A 184 4.93 21.26 -20.93
C ASN A 184 5.41 21.03 -22.36
N ASP A 185 6.73 21.02 -22.56
CA ASP A 185 7.39 20.93 -23.85
C ASP A 185 8.71 20.15 -23.70
N LEU A 186 9.04 19.23 -24.61
CA LEU A 186 10.24 18.38 -24.51
C LEU A 186 11.56 19.17 -24.53
N ARG A 187 11.54 20.44 -24.93
CA ARG A 187 12.69 21.36 -24.80
C ARG A 187 12.99 21.71 -23.35
N ASN A 188 11.98 21.64 -22.49
CA ASN A 188 12.12 21.78 -21.05
C ASN A 188 12.59 20.46 -20.46
N PHE A 189 13.78 20.45 -19.88
CA PHE A 189 14.39 19.20 -19.41
C PHE A 189 13.63 18.57 -18.22
N SER A 190 12.99 19.38 -17.36
CA SER A 190 12.12 18.84 -16.31
C SER A 190 10.95 18.06 -16.89
N TYR A 191 10.31 18.59 -17.94
CA TYR A 191 9.21 17.90 -18.62
C TYR A 191 9.69 16.68 -19.41
N PHE A 192 10.88 16.74 -20.01
CA PHE A 192 11.51 15.58 -20.62
C PHE A 192 11.65 14.42 -19.62
N ILE A 193 12.12 14.72 -18.39
CA ILE A 193 12.23 13.73 -17.31
C ILE A 193 10.86 13.26 -16.82
N ASP A 194 9.87 14.17 -16.69
CA ASP A 194 8.49 13.80 -16.34
C ASP A 194 7.94 12.74 -17.33
N ARG A 195 8.11 12.97 -18.64
CA ARG A 195 7.70 12.04 -19.70
C ARG A 195 8.50 10.73 -19.72
N LEU A 196 9.76 10.78 -19.31
CA LEU A 196 10.61 9.59 -19.20
C LEU A 196 10.20 8.71 -18.01
N ASN A 197 9.85 9.33 -16.87
CA ASN A 197 9.30 8.64 -15.71
C ASN A 197 7.95 7.99 -16.01
N GLU A 198 7.08 8.64 -16.79
CA GLU A 198 5.84 8.03 -17.29
C GLU A 198 6.13 6.79 -18.16
N SER A 199 7.05 6.92 -19.11
CA SER A 199 7.45 5.80 -20.00
C SER A 199 8.08 4.64 -19.21
N LEU A 200 8.85 4.94 -18.16
CA LEU A 200 9.40 3.93 -17.25
C LEU A 200 8.28 3.19 -16.52
N ALA A 201 7.29 3.90 -15.96
CA ALA A 201 6.17 3.29 -15.26
C ALA A 201 5.37 2.34 -16.16
N ASP A 202 5.10 2.74 -17.40
CA ASP A 202 4.41 1.91 -18.40
C ASP A 202 5.18 0.62 -18.71
N LEU A 203 6.51 0.72 -18.86
CA LEU A 203 7.36 -0.45 -19.11
C LEU A 203 7.41 -1.38 -17.89
N VAL A 204 7.53 -0.82 -16.68
CA VAL A 204 7.59 -1.59 -15.42
C VAL A 204 6.30 -2.36 -15.18
N ALA A 205 5.14 -1.80 -15.54
CA ALA A 205 3.84 -2.48 -15.46
C ALA A 205 3.75 -3.76 -16.31
N GLY A 206 4.64 -3.92 -17.30
CA GLY A 206 4.74 -5.13 -18.13
C GLY A 206 5.46 -6.30 -17.44
N TYR A 207 6.11 -6.08 -16.29
CA TYR A 207 6.81 -7.12 -15.54
C TYR A 207 5.97 -7.65 -14.38
N ALA A 208 6.11 -8.93 -14.08
CA ALA A 208 5.42 -9.53 -12.94
C ALA A 208 5.97 -8.95 -11.63
N ASN A 209 5.07 -8.67 -10.67
CA ASN A 209 5.43 -8.27 -9.30
C ASN A 209 6.44 -7.09 -9.26
N SER A 210 6.21 -6.10 -10.12
CA SER A 210 7.14 -4.99 -10.36
C SER A 210 6.45 -3.65 -10.16
N HIS A 211 7.11 -2.73 -9.44
CA HIS A 211 6.54 -1.46 -9.00
C HIS A 211 7.58 -0.32 -9.07
N ILE A 212 7.13 0.92 -9.17
CA ILE A 212 8.02 2.09 -9.10
C ILE A 212 8.37 2.41 -7.64
N LEU A 213 9.66 2.60 -7.37
CA LEU A 213 10.17 3.21 -6.15
C LEU A 213 10.52 4.67 -6.44
N ASP A 214 9.66 5.58 -5.98
CA ASP A 214 9.66 6.98 -6.38
C ASP A 214 10.69 7.81 -5.59
N PHE A 215 11.96 7.73 -6.00
CA PHE A 215 13.05 8.52 -5.46
C PHE A 215 12.78 10.03 -5.57
N ASP A 216 12.14 10.48 -6.66
CA ASP A 216 11.79 11.89 -6.82
C ASP A 216 10.82 12.39 -5.74
N ALA A 217 9.73 11.67 -5.48
CA ALA A 217 8.77 12.02 -4.44
C ALA A 217 9.36 11.92 -3.03
N ILE A 218 10.23 10.92 -2.78
CA ILE A 218 10.95 10.81 -1.51
C ILE A 218 11.84 12.05 -1.34
N SER A 219 12.67 12.38 -2.34
CA SER A 219 13.55 13.56 -2.28
C SER A 219 12.77 14.87 -2.09
N ALA A 220 11.58 14.98 -2.67
CA ALA A 220 10.69 16.13 -2.46
C ALA A 220 10.20 16.27 -1.02
N THR A 221 10.06 15.16 -0.28
CA THR A 221 9.66 15.18 1.13
C THR A 221 10.78 15.67 2.04
N ILE A 222 12.03 15.30 1.75
CA ILE A 222 13.21 15.82 2.45
C ILE A 222 13.45 17.28 2.05
N GLY A 223 13.14 17.62 0.80
CA GLY A 223 13.47 18.87 0.12
C GLY A 223 14.61 18.63 -0.87
N ARG A 224 14.30 18.76 -2.17
CA ARG A 224 15.22 18.38 -3.27
C ARG A 224 16.59 19.07 -3.20
N ILE A 225 16.64 20.30 -2.69
CA ILE A 225 17.89 21.06 -2.46
C ILE A 225 18.88 20.37 -1.52
N HIS A 226 18.40 19.50 -0.63
CA HIS A 226 19.21 18.79 0.35
C HIS A 226 19.73 17.44 -0.17
N VAL A 227 19.32 17.03 -1.38
CA VAL A 227 19.55 15.68 -1.92
C VAL A 227 20.15 15.72 -3.31
N GLN A 228 19.49 16.40 -4.27
CA GLN A 228 19.79 16.31 -5.70
C GLN A 228 21.05 17.09 -6.09
N ASP A 229 21.82 16.53 -7.02
CA ASP A 229 23.10 17.07 -7.49
C ASP A 229 23.01 18.07 -8.66
N GLU A 230 21.79 18.48 -9.03
CA GLU A 230 21.52 19.25 -10.24
C GLU A 230 22.24 20.59 -10.36
N HIS A 231 22.63 21.21 -9.25
CA HIS A 231 23.38 22.47 -9.26
C HIS A 231 24.84 22.28 -9.71
N LEU A 232 25.33 21.04 -9.68
CA LEU A 232 26.59 20.63 -10.28
C LEU A 232 26.34 19.97 -11.65
N TRP A 233 25.44 18.98 -11.72
CA TRP A 233 25.24 18.13 -12.92
C TRP A 233 23.74 17.88 -13.22
N MET A 234 23.09 18.79 -13.92
CA MET A 234 21.63 18.67 -14.17
C MET A 234 21.23 17.61 -15.22
N LEU A 235 22.01 17.43 -16.29
CA LEU A 235 21.49 16.82 -17.52
C LEU A 235 21.61 15.29 -17.64
N ASN A 236 22.51 14.65 -16.89
CA ASN A 236 22.88 13.25 -17.18
C ASN A 236 23.34 12.41 -15.97
N HIS A 237 23.68 13.02 -14.83
CA HIS A 237 24.09 12.26 -13.65
C HIS A 237 22.87 11.73 -12.89
N ASN A 238 21.95 12.63 -12.52
CA ASN A 238 20.69 12.30 -11.83
C ASN A 238 20.95 11.49 -10.54
N SER A 239 21.77 12.05 -9.65
CA SER A 239 22.22 11.38 -8.42
C SER A 239 22.09 12.27 -7.19
N THR A 240 22.64 11.80 -6.07
CA THR A 240 22.78 12.54 -4.82
C THR A 240 24.07 13.37 -4.80
N LEU A 241 24.06 14.46 -4.02
CA LEU A 241 25.26 15.25 -3.73
C LEU A 241 26.21 14.49 -2.81
N SER A 242 27.51 14.57 -3.11
CA SER A 242 28.57 14.05 -2.26
C SER A 242 29.83 14.89 -2.35
N ASP A 243 30.75 14.69 -1.41
CA ASP A 243 32.07 15.34 -1.40
C ASP A 243 33.10 14.61 -2.29
N PHE A 244 32.65 13.72 -3.18
CA PHE A 244 33.53 12.94 -4.06
C PHE A 244 34.51 13.83 -4.83
N ASP A 245 34.02 14.91 -5.45
CA ASP A 245 34.83 15.83 -6.26
C ASP A 245 35.88 16.61 -5.43
N ALA A 246 35.64 16.81 -4.12
CA ALA A 246 36.52 17.58 -3.26
C ALA A 246 37.91 16.94 -3.08
N ALA A 247 38.01 15.61 -3.24
CA ALA A 247 39.28 14.90 -3.25
C ALA A 247 40.11 15.21 -4.52
N HIS A 248 39.44 15.42 -5.65
CA HIS A 248 40.05 15.68 -6.94
C HIS A 248 40.46 17.15 -7.13
N ASP A 249 39.79 18.08 -6.45
CA ASP A 249 39.99 19.52 -6.60
C ASP A 249 41.07 20.14 -5.69
N ARG A 250 41.85 19.33 -4.99
CA ARG A 250 42.88 19.80 -4.04
C ARG A 250 44.08 20.48 -4.71
N ALA A 251 44.41 20.10 -5.94
CA ALA A 251 45.57 20.61 -6.68
C ALA A 251 45.25 21.93 -7.43
N ARG A 252 44.70 22.91 -6.72
CA ARG A 252 44.32 24.24 -7.25
C ARG A 252 44.97 25.35 -6.44
N LEU A 253 45.19 26.53 -7.06
CA LEU A 253 45.64 27.74 -6.35
C LEU A 253 44.66 28.14 -5.24
N HIS A 254 43.36 27.94 -5.49
CA HIS A 254 42.27 28.14 -4.54
C HIS A 254 41.36 26.89 -4.56
N PRO A 255 41.62 25.89 -3.70
CA PRO A 255 40.77 24.72 -3.60
C PRO A 255 39.36 25.11 -3.13
N PRO A 256 38.28 24.67 -3.81
CA PRO A 256 36.93 24.89 -3.33
C PRO A 256 36.71 24.10 -2.03
N PRO A 257 35.89 24.60 -1.08
CA PRO A 257 35.47 23.78 0.04
C PRO A 257 34.55 22.66 -0.45
N PRO A 258 34.50 21.50 0.24
CA PRO A 258 33.55 20.44 -0.06
C PRO A 258 32.10 20.95 -0.12
N VAL A 259 31.27 20.33 -0.95
CA VAL A 259 29.89 20.78 -1.17
C VAL A 259 29.05 20.62 0.10
N SER A 260 29.38 19.64 0.95
CA SER A 260 28.77 19.45 2.27
C SER A 260 28.94 20.65 3.21
N LEU A 261 29.95 21.50 3.00
CA LEU A 261 30.14 22.74 3.78
C LEU A 261 29.36 23.92 3.21
N GLN A 262 28.86 23.80 1.99
CA GLN A 262 28.13 24.85 1.27
C GLN A 262 26.62 24.61 1.25
N SER A 263 26.18 23.37 1.50
CA SER A 263 24.79 22.92 1.43
C SER A 263 24.41 22.09 2.65
N ASP A 264 23.19 22.27 3.17
CA ASP A 264 22.62 21.42 4.24
C ASP A 264 22.24 20.05 3.64
N LEU A 265 23.21 19.16 3.45
CA LEU A 265 22.97 17.85 2.85
C LEU A 265 22.21 16.94 3.84
N ARG A 266 21.16 16.28 3.36
CA ARG A 266 20.33 15.36 4.14
C ARG A 266 20.23 13.99 3.47
N ILE A 267 21.39 13.47 3.04
CA ILE A 267 21.50 12.21 2.29
C ILE A 267 21.11 11.01 3.17
N ASP A 268 21.53 11.00 4.44
CA ASP A 268 21.15 9.94 5.39
C ASP A 268 19.63 9.89 5.60
N ALA A 269 19.00 11.06 5.80
CA ALA A 269 17.54 11.16 5.94
C ALA A 269 16.80 10.73 4.65
N PHE A 270 17.41 10.94 3.48
CA PHE A 270 16.87 10.47 2.21
C PHE A 270 16.93 8.93 2.14
N PHE A 271 18.07 8.31 2.43
CA PHE A 271 18.18 6.84 2.40
C PHE A 271 17.39 6.16 3.52
N ASP A 272 17.28 6.77 4.71
CA ASP A 272 16.34 6.36 5.77
C ASP A 272 14.89 6.28 5.26
N ALA A 273 14.46 7.31 4.54
CA ALA A 273 13.12 7.36 3.95
C ALA A 273 12.96 6.34 2.81
N VAL A 274 13.98 6.14 1.97
CA VAL A 274 14.00 5.10 0.94
C VAL A 274 13.87 3.70 1.55
N HIS A 275 14.62 3.40 2.62
CA HIS A 275 14.50 2.13 3.32
C HIS A 275 13.12 1.89 3.91
N SER A 276 12.55 2.93 4.54
CA SER A 276 11.21 2.86 5.11
C SER A 276 10.15 2.65 4.03
N GLU A 277 10.31 3.27 2.85
CA GLU A 277 9.44 3.08 1.69
C GLU A 277 9.56 1.65 1.13
N ILE A 278 10.77 1.12 0.94
CA ILE A 278 11.00 -0.28 0.53
C ILE A 278 10.30 -1.24 1.50
N GLU A 279 10.48 -1.02 2.80
CA GLU A 279 9.83 -1.82 3.83
C GLU A 279 8.29 -1.73 3.71
N ALA A 280 7.74 -0.53 3.60
CA ALA A 280 6.30 -0.32 3.44
C ALA A 280 5.75 -1.02 2.20
N MET A 281 6.42 -0.90 1.05
CA MET A 281 6.03 -1.58 -0.18
C MET A 281 6.04 -3.10 -0.02
N VAL A 282 7.08 -3.67 0.60
CA VAL A 282 7.13 -5.13 0.87
C VAL A 282 6.02 -5.56 1.83
N ARG A 283 5.73 -4.77 2.89
CA ARG A 283 4.61 -5.03 3.81
C ARG A 283 3.27 -5.03 3.07
N THR A 284 3.05 -4.08 2.17
CA THR A 284 1.85 -4.02 1.34
C THR A 284 1.77 -5.21 0.39
N LEU A 285 2.86 -5.59 -0.30
CA LEU A 285 2.88 -6.74 -1.20
C LEU A 285 2.59 -8.06 -0.47
N ARG A 286 3.18 -8.22 0.72
CA ARG A 286 2.99 -9.41 1.58
C ARG A 286 1.74 -9.35 2.45
N GLN A 287 1.03 -8.22 2.44
CA GLN A 287 -0.17 -7.96 3.25
C GLN A 287 0.07 -8.22 4.75
N ILE A 288 1.24 -7.83 5.25
CA ILE A 288 1.61 -7.95 6.66
C ILE A 288 0.75 -6.97 7.47
N ASP A 289 0.10 -7.48 8.52
CA ASP A 289 -0.82 -6.71 9.37
C ASP A 289 -1.96 -6.00 8.59
N ALA A 290 -2.38 -6.54 7.44
CA ALA A 290 -3.41 -5.90 6.62
C ALA A 290 -4.72 -5.61 7.39
N VAL A 291 -5.18 -4.37 7.31
CA VAL A 291 -6.46 -3.90 7.84
C VAL A 291 -7.57 -4.26 6.86
N LYS A 292 -8.64 -4.88 7.36
CA LYS A 292 -9.80 -5.34 6.59
C LYS A 292 -11.09 -4.64 7.00
N LEU A 293 -11.11 -4.03 8.20
CA LEU A 293 -12.26 -3.36 8.78
C LEU A 293 -11.82 -2.07 9.48
N VAL A 294 -12.55 -0.98 9.25
CA VAL A 294 -12.48 0.26 10.03
C VAL A 294 -13.84 0.47 10.69
N ILE A 295 -13.83 0.59 12.00
CA ILE A 295 -15.00 0.93 12.81
C ILE A 295 -14.83 2.37 13.28
N VAL A 296 -15.83 3.21 13.06
CA VAL A 296 -15.77 4.64 13.38
C VAL A 296 -16.88 5.04 14.34
N ASP A 297 -16.54 5.87 15.31
CA ASP A 297 -17.49 6.64 16.10
C ASP A 297 -18.03 7.85 15.30
N LEU A 298 -19.07 8.52 15.81
CA LEU A 298 -19.70 9.64 15.10
C LEU A 298 -19.35 11.01 15.70
N ASP A 299 -19.81 11.28 16.91
CA ASP A 299 -19.64 12.58 17.55
C ASP A 299 -18.16 12.86 17.86
N ASP A 300 -17.72 14.09 17.58
CA ASP A 300 -16.32 14.54 17.65
C ASP A 300 -15.28 13.64 16.93
N THR A 301 -15.74 12.68 16.13
CA THR A 301 -14.92 11.69 15.41
C THR A 301 -15.11 11.77 13.90
N LEU A 302 -16.36 11.75 13.42
CA LEU A 302 -16.69 11.86 12.00
C LEU A 302 -17.14 13.29 11.63
N TRP A 303 -17.69 14.01 12.60
CA TRP A 303 -18.03 15.43 12.53
C TRP A 303 -17.67 16.13 13.84
N ARG A 304 -17.90 17.44 13.91
CA ARG A 304 -17.62 18.23 15.11
C ARG A 304 -18.83 18.24 16.05
N GLY A 305 -18.58 18.04 17.33
CA GLY A 305 -19.58 18.12 18.38
C GLY A 305 -20.41 16.87 18.59
N VAL A 306 -21.24 16.97 19.62
CA VAL A 306 -22.24 15.99 20.03
C VAL A 306 -23.60 16.42 19.50
N LEU A 307 -24.17 15.66 18.57
CA LEU A 307 -25.40 16.06 17.86
C LEU A 307 -26.59 16.33 18.82
N ALA A 308 -26.69 15.56 19.91
CA ALA A 308 -27.76 15.72 20.91
C ALA A 308 -27.68 17.03 21.71
N GLU A 309 -26.49 17.67 21.74
CA GLU A 309 -26.24 18.90 22.49
C GLU A 309 -26.25 20.14 21.59
N GLU A 310 -26.36 19.96 20.27
CA GLU A 310 -26.38 21.07 19.31
C GLU A 310 -27.65 21.91 19.44
N SER A 311 -27.53 23.02 20.16
CA SER A 311 -28.52 24.08 20.25
C SER A 311 -27.90 25.40 19.76
N GLY A 312 -27.62 25.50 18.45
CA GLY A 312 -26.92 26.66 17.89
C GLY A 312 -26.69 26.59 16.38
N GLU A 313 -25.79 27.44 15.88
CA GLU A 313 -25.35 27.42 14.49
C GLU A 313 -24.60 26.11 14.17
N ALA A 314 -24.89 25.52 13.01
CA ALA A 314 -24.26 24.28 12.57
C ALA A 314 -22.73 24.42 12.52
N LYS A 315 -22.02 23.49 13.15
CA LYS A 315 -20.55 23.48 13.10
C LYS A 315 -20.10 23.16 11.68
N THR A 316 -19.06 23.84 11.21
CA THR A 316 -18.46 23.51 9.91
C THR A 316 -17.84 22.11 9.98
N ASN A 317 -18.00 21.31 8.92
CA ASN A 317 -17.33 20.01 8.76
C ASN A 317 -16.07 20.11 7.85
N GLU A 318 -15.62 21.33 7.52
CA GLU A 318 -14.40 21.57 6.76
C GLU A 318 -13.12 21.12 7.49
N GLY A 319 -12.06 20.81 6.74
CA GLY A 319 -10.77 20.38 7.31
C GLY A 319 -10.77 18.91 7.71
N TRP A 320 -10.42 18.60 8.97
CA TRP A 320 -10.22 17.21 9.40
C TRP A 320 -11.45 16.28 9.21
N PRO A 321 -12.73 16.71 9.40
CA PRO A 321 -13.87 15.80 9.22
C PRO A 321 -14.05 15.39 7.77
N PHE A 322 -14.14 16.34 6.83
CA PHE A 322 -14.18 16.01 5.40
C PHE A 322 -12.91 15.29 4.92
N GLY A 323 -11.74 15.62 5.48
CA GLY A 323 -10.52 14.88 5.21
C GLY A 323 -10.57 13.42 5.69
N LEU A 324 -11.28 13.12 6.78
CA LEU A 324 -11.54 11.76 7.24
C LEU A 324 -12.56 11.06 6.34
N VAL A 325 -13.64 11.73 5.96
CA VAL A 325 -14.64 11.21 5.00
C VAL A 325 -13.98 10.79 3.69
N GLU A 326 -13.16 11.66 3.09
CA GLU A 326 -12.36 11.33 1.91
C GLU A 326 -11.49 10.08 2.13
N ALA A 327 -10.86 9.96 3.30
CA ALA A 327 -10.03 8.81 3.62
C ALA A 327 -10.86 7.53 3.68
N LEU A 328 -12.03 7.57 4.34
CA LEU A 328 -12.94 6.42 4.44
C LEU A 328 -13.41 5.95 3.05
N ASP A 329 -13.73 6.86 2.13
CA ASP A 329 -14.07 6.49 0.75
C ASP A 329 -12.91 5.84 0.00
N VAL A 330 -11.69 6.35 0.17
CA VAL A 330 -10.49 5.74 -0.43
C VAL A 330 -10.27 4.34 0.17
N LEU A 331 -10.47 4.16 1.48
CA LEU A 331 -10.36 2.84 2.12
C LEU A 331 -11.43 1.87 1.60
N LYS A 332 -12.67 2.33 1.42
CA LYS A 332 -13.77 1.58 0.80
C LYS A 332 -13.39 1.13 -0.61
N ALA A 333 -12.83 2.03 -1.43
CA ALA A 333 -12.35 1.69 -2.77
C ALA A 333 -11.20 0.66 -2.75
N ARG A 334 -10.32 0.72 -1.74
CA ARG A 334 -9.29 -0.32 -1.50
C ARG A 334 -9.88 -1.65 -1.00
N GLY A 335 -11.17 -1.72 -0.74
CA GLY A 335 -11.86 -2.91 -0.25
C GLY A 335 -11.67 -3.13 1.25
N ILE A 336 -11.49 -2.06 2.04
CA ILE A 336 -11.62 -2.11 3.49
C ILE A 336 -13.09 -1.88 3.84
N VAL A 337 -13.63 -2.74 4.70
CA VAL A 337 -15.03 -2.64 5.14
C VAL A 337 -15.15 -1.52 6.15
N LEU A 338 -16.21 -0.72 6.06
CA LEU A 338 -16.53 0.32 7.05
C LEU A 338 -17.67 -0.14 7.95
N ALA A 339 -17.62 0.21 9.23
CA ALA A 339 -18.72 0.02 10.17
C ALA A 339 -18.83 1.18 11.16
N ILE A 340 -20.00 1.35 11.78
CA ILE A 340 -20.25 2.38 12.81
C ILE A 340 -20.46 1.69 14.16
N ALA A 341 -19.82 2.21 15.20
CA ALA A 341 -20.10 1.87 16.60
C ALA A 341 -20.20 3.16 17.43
N SER A 342 -21.42 3.65 17.62
CA SER A 342 -21.66 4.97 18.21
C SER A 342 -22.70 4.95 19.33
N LYS A 343 -22.51 5.79 20.34
CA LYS A 343 -23.44 5.96 21.46
C LYS A 343 -24.37 7.14 21.22
N ASN A 344 -25.42 6.91 20.42
CA ASN A 344 -26.41 7.92 20.07
C ASN A 344 -27.82 7.32 19.99
N ASP A 345 -28.81 8.20 19.82
CA ASP A 345 -30.13 7.82 19.36
C ASP A 345 -30.13 7.59 17.83
N ASP A 346 -30.47 6.36 17.41
CA ASP A 346 -30.41 5.95 15.99
C ASP A 346 -31.34 6.77 15.09
N ALA A 347 -32.54 7.10 15.56
CA ALA A 347 -33.49 7.91 14.78
C ALA A 347 -32.95 9.33 14.55
N THR A 348 -32.34 9.91 15.57
CA THR A 348 -31.71 11.24 15.51
C THR A 348 -30.54 11.26 14.53
N ILE A 349 -29.64 10.27 14.57
CA ILE A 349 -28.53 10.17 13.64
C ILE A 349 -29.02 10.04 12.19
N ARG A 350 -29.99 9.15 11.94
CA ARG A 350 -30.53 8.95 10.59
C ARG A 350 -31.19 10.20 10.03
N ALA A 351 -31.89 10.97 10.87
CA ALA A 351 -32.53 12.21 10.45
C ALA A 351 -31.52 13.34 10.15
N ALA A 352 -30.38 13.34 10.82
CA ALA A 352 -29.34 14.37 10.67
C ALA A 352 -28.21 13.98 9.71
N TRP A 353 -28.18 12.74 9.21
CA TRP A 353 -27.07 12.25 8.40
C TRP A 353 -26.80 13.13 7.17
N ASP A 354 -27.87 13.42 6.42
CA ASP A 354 -27.80 14.25 5.21
C ASP A 354 -27.38 15.69 5.51
N SER A 355 -27.72 16.24 6.69
CA SER A 355 -27.28 17.59 7.06
C SER A 355 -25.82 17.61 7.53
N GLN A 356 -25.32 16.53 8.13
CA GLN A 356 -23.94 16.43 8.60
C GLN A 356 -22.94 16.12 7.48
N LEU A 357 -23.26 15.12 6.65
CA LEU A 357 -22.33 14.58 5.65
C LEU A 357 -22.82 14.80 4.21
N GLY A 358 -24.13 14.97 4.01
CA GLY A 358 -24.74 15.14 2.70
C GLY A 358 -24.37 14.00 1.75
N ASP A 359 -24.20 14.33 0.48
CA ASP A 359 -23.87 13.37 -0.59
C ASP A 359 -22.41 12.87 -0.54
N ARG A 360 -21.64 13.15 0.52
CA ARG A 360 -20.22 12.79 0.62
C ARG A 360 -19.99 11.37 1.13
N LEU A 361 -20.81 10.92 2.08
CA LEU A 361 -20.71 9.59 2.66
C LEU A 361 -22.08 9.16 3.12
N GLU A 362 -22.60 8.09 2.57
CA GLU A 362 -23.93 7.60 2.89
C GLU A 362 -23.86 6.58 4.04
N LEU A 363 -24.95 6.45 4.81
CA LEU A 363 -25.10 5.29 5.70
C LEU A 363 -24.99 3.97 4.91
N ALA A 364 -25.30 4.02 3.60
CA ALA A 364 -25.14 2.91 2.67
C ALA A 364 -23.67 2.43 2.49
N ASP A 365 -22.69 3.25 2.86
CA ASP A 365 -21.27 2.91 2.73
C ASP A 365 -20.73 2.03 3.86
N PHE A 366 -21.47 1.93 4.97
CA PHE A 366 -21.11 1.15 6.14
C PHE A 366 -21.77 -0.23 6.09
N ALA A 367 -20.98 -1.30 6.11
CA ALA A 367 -21.51 -2.65 6.01
C ALA A 367 -22.34 -3.04 7.24
N VAL A 368 -21.98 -2.51 8.42
CA VAL A 368 -22.70 -2.71 9.69
C VAL A 368 -22.80 -1.37 10.42
N VAL A 369 -23.98 -1.05 10.93
CA VAL A 369 -24.25 0.20 11.67
C VAL A 369 -24.82 -0.16 13.03
N MET A 370 -24.04 0.09 14.09
CA MET A 370 -24.46 -0.08 15.48
C MET A 370 -24.54 1.30 16.14
N ILE A 371 -25.75 1.84 16.22
CA ILE A 371 -26.03 3.10 16.91
C ILE A 371 -26.97 2.80 18.07
N GLY A 372 -26.54 3.09 19.29
CA GLY A 372 -27.34 2.88 20.48
C GLY A 372 -26.54 3.00 21.76
N TRP A 373 -27.22 2.91 22.89
CA TRP A 373 -26.62 3.15 24.21
C TRP A 373 -25.88 1.94 24.82
N ASN A 374 -25.69 0.87 24.04
CA ASN A 374 -24.91 -0.28 24.49
C ASN A 374 -23.42 0.10 24.66
N PRO A 375 -22.68 -0.59 25.54
CA PRO A 375 -21.22 -0.42 25.60
C PRO A 375 -20.57 -0.66 24.23
N LYS A 376 -19.62 0.19 23.81
CA LYS A 376 -18.98 0.07 22.49
C LYS A 376 -18.26 -1.27 22.32
N VAL A 377 -17.76 -1.86 23.41
CA VAL A 377 -17.19 -3.22 23.43
C VAL A 377 -18.19 -4.26 22.89
N GLU A 378 -19.46 -4.21 23.32
CA GLU A 378 -20.48 -5.14 22.85
C GLU A 378 -20.83 -4.91 21.38
N SER A 379 -20.98 -3.64 20.99
CA SER A 379 -21.22 -3.25 19.59
C SER A 379 -20.08 -3.71 18.67
N VAL A 380 -18.83 -3.53 19.07
CA VAL A 380 -17.64 -3.96 18.32
C VAL A 380 -17.56 -5.48 18.26
N ALA A 381 -17.86 -6.22 19.33
CA ALA A 381 -17.93 -7.68 19.29
C ALA A 381 -18.95 -8.18 18.25
N ALA A 382 -20.14 -7.57 18.23
CA ALA A 382 -21.19 -7.91 17.28
C ALA A 382 -20.77 -7.58 15.83
N ILE A 383 -20.14 -6.43 15.59
CA ILE A 383 -19.61 -6.05 14.27
C ILE A 383 -18.56 -7.05 13.80
N LEU A 384 -17.57 -7.39 14.63
CA LEU A 384 -16.50 -8.33 14.28
C LEU A 384 -17.07 -9.70 13.91
N GLN A 385 -18.10 -10.16 14.64
CA GLN A 385 -18.81 -11.40 14.33
C GLN A 385 -19.54 -11.33 12.99
N GLN A 386 -20.34 -10.29 12.75
CA GLN A 386 -21.12 -10.12 11.53
C GLN A 386 -20.26 -9.96 10.27
N VAL A 387 -19.16 -9.21 10.38
CA VAL A 387 -18.22 -9.00 9.27
C VAL A 387 -17.27 -10.19 9.11
N ASN A 388 -17.16 -11.05 10.13
CA ASN A 388 -16.24 -12.18 10.21
C ASN A 388 -14.77 -11.77 9.96
N VAL A 389 -14.30 -10.77 10.74
CA VAL A 389 -12.93 -10.24 10.68
C VAL A 389 -12.29 -10.30 12.07
N LEU A 390 -11.03 -10.70 12.12
CA LEU A 390 -10.25 -10.77 13.37
C LEU A 390 -9.97 -9.36 13.91
N PRO A 391 -9.96 -9.17 15.25
CA PRO A 391 -9.54 -7.91 15.87
C PRO A 391 -8.21 -7.38 15.36
N SER A 392 -7.24 -8.28 15.15
CA SER A 392 -5.91 -7.94 14.64
C SER A 392 -5.89 -7.38 13.22
N SER A 393 -7.02 -7.40 12.50
CA SER A 393 -7.20 -6.80 11.16
C SER A 393 -8.19 -5.63 11.18
N THR A 394 -8.44 -5.05 12.36
CA THR A 394 -9.44 -4.00 12.58
C THR A 394 -8.80 -2.75 13.16
N VAL A 395 -9.24 -1.59 12.66
CA VAL A 395 -8.96 -0.28 13.24
C VAL A 395 -10.24 0.29 13.82
N PHE A 396 -10.17 0.79 15.05
CA PHE A 396 -11.26 1.51 15.73
C PHE A 396 -10.90 2.98 15.90
N ILE A 397 -11.77 3.89 15.45
CA ILE A 397 -11.55 5.34 15.46
C ILE A 397 -12.58 5.98 16.38
N ASP A 398 -12.10 6.69 17.39
CA ASP A 398 -12.94 7.29 18.44
C ASP A 398 -12.17 8.42 19.13
N ASP A 399 -12.79 9.57 19.37
CA ASP A 399 -12.16 10.72 20.05
C ASP A 399 -11.92 10.45 21.54
N ASN A 400 -12.75 9.60 22.16
CA ASN A 400 -12.75 9.35 23.59
C ASN A 400 -11.66 8.34 24.01
N PRO A 401 -10.65 8.74 24.80
CA PRO A 401 -9.58 7.85 25.23
C PRO A 401 -10.05 6.67 26.09
N VAL A 402 -11.16 6.82 26.81
CA VAL A 402 -11.71 5.76 27.66
C VAL A 402 -12.30 4.63 26.80
N GLU A 403 -13.04 4.99 25.74
CA GLU A 403 -13.60 4.00 24.81
C GLU A 403 -12.48 3.28 24.06
N ARG A 404 -11.46 4.00 23.57
CA ARG A 404 -10.28 3.38 22.94
C ARG A 404 -9.59 2.37 23.86
N ALA A 405 -9.31 2.75 25.10
CA ALA A 405 -8.66 1.87 26.06
C ALA A 405 -9.51 0.62 26.41
N ALA A 406 -10.83 0.79 26.53
CA ALA A 406 -11.75 -0.33 26.77
C ALA A 406 -11.77 -1.32 25.59
N ILE A 407 -11.76 -0.81 24.36
CA ILE A 407 -11.69 -1.61 23.14
C ILE A 407 -10.36 -2.38 23.03
N GLU A 408 -9.22 -1.73 23.31
CA GLU A 408 -7.90 -2.39 23.32
C GLU A 408 -7.81 -3.51 24.36
N ALA A 409 -8.37 -3.28 25.56
CA ALA A 409 -8.39 -4.27 26.63
C ALA A 409 -9.29 -5.48 26.30
N ALA A 410 -10.45 -5.23 25.66
CA ALA A 410 -11.40 -6.28 25.31
C ALA A 410 -10.97 -7.10 24.09
N PHE A 411 -10.26 -6.50 23.14
CA PHE A 411 -9.90 -7.13 21.87
C PHE A 411 -8.39 -7.02 21.58
N PRO A 412 -7.56 -7.89 22.17
CA PRO A 412 -6.12 -7.89 21.90
C PRO A 412 -5.79 -7.91 20.40
N GLY A 413 -4.98 -6.94 19.97
CA GLY A 413 -4.55 -6.77 18.59
C GLY A 413 -5.39 -5.80 17.75
N ILE A 414 -6.56 -5.35 18.24
CA ILE A 414 -7.27 -4.22 17.61
C ILE A 414 -6.42 -2.95 17.73
N ARG A 415 -6.43 -2.11 16.70
CA ARG A 415 -5.64 -0.88 16.65
C ARG A 415 -6.57 0.31 16.79
N THR A 416 -6.20 1.30 17.60
CA THR A 416 -7.04 2.49 17.80
C THR A 416 -6.43 3.76 17.24
N LEU A 417 -7.28 4.67 16.76
CA LEU A 417 -6.92 6.02 16.33
C LEU A 417 -7.85 7.04 16.99
N GLY A 418 -7.35 8.24 17.26
CA GLY A 418 -8.13 9.31 17.92
C GLY A 418 -7.27 10.30 18.72
N ALA A 419 -6.08 9.88 19.16
CA ALA A 419 -5.18 10.73 19.95
C ALA A 419 -4.54 11.88 19.15
N ASP A 420 -4.15 11.65 17.89
CA ASP A 420 -3.71 12.69 16.95
C ASP A 420 -4.79 12.88 15.87
N LEU A 421 -5.78 13.73 16.16
CA LEU A 421 -6.91 14.03 15.27
C LEU A 421 -6.45 14.42 13.85
N TYR A 422 -5.42 15.26 13.73
CA TYR A 422 -4.90 15.71 12.43
C TYR A 422 -4.02 14.66 11.74
N GLY A 423 -3.60 13.63 12.47
CA GLY A 423 -2.82 12.50 11.96
C GLY A 423 -3.67 11.38 11.35
N ILE A 424 -4.94 11.23 11.75
CA ILE A 424 -5.81 10.09 11.37
C ILE A 424 -5.83 9.89 9.85
N ARG A 425 -6.16 10.94 9.09
CA ARG A 425 -6.23 10.88 7.62
C ARG A 425 -4.95 10.34 7.00
N ARG A 426 -3.80 10.87 7.43
CA ARG A 426 -2.48 10.48 6.92
C ARG A 426 -2.19 9.02 7.27
N THR A 427 -2.43 8.62 8.51
CA THR A 427 -2.27 7.23 8.96
C THR A 427 -3.14 6.29 8.13
N LEU A 428 -4.42 6.59 7.94
CA LEU A 428 -5.33 5.76 7.15
C LEU A 428 -4.89 5.67 5.68
N LEU A 429 -4.45 6.76 5.06
CA LEU A 429 -4.14 6.75 3.64
C LEU A 429 -2.75 6.17 3.31
N TRP A 430 -1.76 6.36 4.19
CA TRP A 430 -0.35 6.12 3.89
C TRP A 430 0.27 4.94 4.64
N SER A 431 -0.32 4.43 5.73
CA SER A 431 0.21 3.23 6.39
C SER A 431 0.19 2.03 5.43
N ALA A 432 1.24 1.21 5.44
CA ALA A 432 1.32 0.03 4.57
C ALA A 432 0.15 -0.96 4.82
N GLU A 433 -0.34 -0.99 6.05
CA GLU A 433 -1.39 -1.88 6.54
C GLU A 433 -2.78 -1.58 5.95
N THR A 434 -3.01 -0.37 5.46
CA THR A 434 -4.27 0.04 4.80
C THR A 434 -4.12 0.19 3.28
N GLN A 435 -2.98 -0.24 2.74
CA GLN A 435 -2.72 -0.29 1.30
C GLN A 435 -2.87 -1.71 0.75
N VAL A 436 -3.16 -1.79 -0.55
CA VAL A 436 -3.32 -3.04 -1.29
C VAL A 436 -2.43 -3.02 -2.53
N PRO A 437 -1.90 -4.18 -2.96
CA PRO A 437 -1.04 -4.25 -4.15
C PRO A 437 -1.77 -3.89 -5.44
N PHE A 438 -3.09 -4.07 -5.48
CA PHE A 438 -3.95 -3.61 -6.56
C PHE A 438 -5.39 -3.41 -6.06
N ILE A 439 -6.12 -2.52 -6.72
CA ILE A 439 -7.56 -2.34 -6.51
C ILE A 439 -8.28 -3.12 -7.60
N SER A 440 -9.31 -3.87 -7.23
CA SER A 440 -10.09 -4.68 -8.16
C SER A 440 -11.57 -4.37 -8.04
N ASP A 441 -12.36 -4.74 -9.05
CA ASP A 441 -13.83 -4.62 -9.01
C ASP A 441 -14.44 -5.32 -7.78
N GLU A 442 -13.79 -6.37 -7.30
CA GLU A 442 -14.16 -7.08 -6.07
C GLU A 442 -13.93 -6.22 -4.82
N SER A 443 -12.85 -5.43 -4.80
CA SER A 443 -12.56 -4.47 -3.72
C SER A 443 -13.68 -3.45 -3.62
N GLY A 444 -14.14 -2.92 -4.77
CA GLY A 444 -15.24 -1.94 -4.83
C GLY A 444 -16.60 -2.47 -4.36
N ARG A 445 -16.87 -3.77 -4.53
CA ARG A 445 -18.14 -4.42 -4.13
C ARG A 445 -18.12 -5.02 -2.72
N ARG A 446 -17.05 -4.80 -1.94
CA ARG A 446 -16.88 -5.50 -0.66
C ARG A 446 -17.94 -5.14 0.37
N THR A 447 -18.32 -3.87 0.48
CA THR A 447 -19.39 -3.43 1.37
C THR A 447 -20.71 -4.13 1.07
N GLU A 448 -21.11 -4.18 -0.21
CA GLU A 448 -22.33 -4.86 -0.65
C GLU A 448 -22.31 -6.36 -0.32
N MET A 449 -21.17 -7.03 -0.58
CA MET A 449 -21.01 -8.47 -0.28
C MET A 449 -21.16 -8.76 1.21
N ILE A 450 -20.59 -7.92 2.08
CA ILE A 450 -20.71 -8.10 3.53
C ILE A 450 -22.14 -7.83 3.99
N ARG A 451 -22.81 -6.79 3.48
CA ARG A 451 -24.23 -6.55 3.79
C ARG A 451 -25.10 -7.74 3.40
N ALA A 452 -24.89 -8.29 2.20
CA ALA A 452 -25.56 -9.51 1.78
C ALA A 452 -25.23 -10.70 2.69
N GLN A 453 -24.02 -10.80 3.22
CA GLN A 453 -23.66 -11.81 4.24
C GLN A 453 -24.46 -11.62 5.54
N VAL A 454 -24.53 -10.40 6.07
CA VAL A 454 -25.25 -10.11 7.32
C VAL A 454 -26.73 -10.46 7.19
N VAL A 455 -27.39 -10.04 6.12
CA VAL A 455 -28.81 -10.37 5.84
C VAL A 455 -29.01 -11.89 5.72
N ARG A 456 -28.06 -12.60 5.10
CA ARG A 456 -28.11 -14.06 4.98
C ARG A 456 -27.98 -14.74 6.35
N GLU A 457 -27.09 -14.27 7.22
CA GLU A 457 -26.93 -14.83 8.56
C GLU A 457 -28.19 -14.64 9.42
N GLU A 458 -28.88 -13.52 9.26
CA GLU A 458 -30.19 -13.29 9.91
C GLU A 458 -31.26 -14.24 9.36
N THR A 459 -31.33 -14.41 8.03
CA THR A 459 -32.28 -15.33 7.38
C THR A 459 -31.98 -16.79 7.73
N ARG A 460 -30.71 -17.17 7.90
CA ARG A 460 -30.30 -18.52 8.30
C ARG A 460 -30.85 -18.90 9.68
N LYS A 461 -31.13 -17.93 10.55
CA LYS A 461 -31.74 -18.20 11.87
C LYS A 461 -33.23 -18.59 11.76
N THR A 462 -33.88 -18.36 10.62
CA THR A 462 -35.33 -18.54 10.46
C THR A 462 -35.74 -19.69 9.52
N VAL A 463 -34.79 -20.30 8.78
CA VAL A 463 -35.07 -21.36 7.78
C VAL A 463 -34.18 -22.59 8.01
N SER A 464 -34.65 -23.78 7.60
CA SER A 464 -33.82 -24.99 7.66
C SER A 464 -32.60 -24.91 6.73
N ARG A 465 -31.47 -25.52 7.13
CA ARG A 465 -30.19 -25.43 6.41
C ARG A 465 -30.26 -25.92 4.96
N THR A 466 -30.93 -27.04 4.73
CA THR A 466 -31.06 -27.65 3.39
C THR A 466 -31.92 -26.79 2.47
N GLU A 467 -33.02 -26.25 2.99
CA GLU A 467 -33.92 -25.36 2.23
C GLU A 467 -33.22 -24.05 1.86
N PHE A 468 -32.42 -23.49 2.79
CA PHE A 468 -31.60 -22.31 2.55
C PHE A 468 -30.61 -22.53 1.39
N LEU A 469 -29.81 -23.60 1.41
CA LEU A 469 -28.79 -23.85 0.37
C LEU A 469 -29.41 -24.13 -0.99
N ASN A 470 -30.50 -24.92 -1.05
CA ASN A 470 -31.21 -25.18 -2.30
C ASN A 470 -31.79 -23.89 -2.90
N ASN A 471 -32.26 -22.98 -2.04
CA ASN A 471 -32.75 -21.68 -2.45
C ASN A 471 -31.65 -20.66 -2.77
N LEU A 472 -30.36 -21.00 -2.75
CA LEU A 472 -29.31 -20.08 -3.21
C LEU A 472 -28.94 -20.31 -4.68
N ASP A 473 -29.18 -21.50 -5.24
CA ASP A 473 -28.69 -21.90 -6.58
C ASP A 473 -27.18 -21.66 -6.74
N ILE A 474 -26.40 -22.23 -5.81
CA ILE A 474 -24.95 -22.06 -5.75
C ILE A 474 -24.30 -22.75 -6.95
N ARG A 475 -23.47 -21.99 -7.67
CA ARG A 475 -22.67 -22.44 -8.82
C ARG A 475 -21.20 -22.34 -8.46
N VAL A 476 -20.48 -23.45 -8.62
CA VAL A 476 -19.04 -23.53 -8.38
C VAL A 476 -18.35 -23.86 -9.69
N ALA A 477 -17.38 -23.02 -10.07
CA ALA A 477 -16.47 -23.27 -11.19
C ALA A 477 -15.06 -23.50 -10.66
N SER A 478 -14.29 -24.36 -11.32
CA SER A 478 -12.91 -24.67 -10.93
C SER A 478 -11.95 -24.54 -12.11
N ASP A 479 -10.80 -23.94 -11.88
CA ASP A 479 -9.67 -23.89 -12.81
C ASP A 479 -8.47 -24.62 -12.22
N VAL A 480 -7.60 -25.15 -13.09
CA VAL A 480 -6.39 -25.87 -12.71
C VAL A 480 -5.18 -25.05 -13.12
N ILE A 481 -4.32 -24.71 -12.15
CA ILE A 481 -3.13 -23.88 -12.34
C ILE A 481 -1.89 -24.75 -12.13
N THR A 482 -1.09 -24.88 -13.19
CA THR A 482 0.16 -25.67 -13.22
C THR A 482 1.40 -24.81 -13.51
N THR A 483 1.22 -23.51 -13.79
CA THR A 483 2.31 -22.58 -14.10
C THR A 483 1.96 -21.17 -13.68
N ILE A 484 2.98 -20.37 -13.37
CA ILE A 484 2.83 -18.94 -13.04
C ILE A 484 2.33 -18.10 -14.22
N GLY A 485 2.49 -18.60 -15.46
CA GLY A 485 1.98 -17.93 -16.66
C GLY A 485 0.46 -18.00 -16.80
N HIS A 486 -0.24 -18.75 -15.94
CA HIS A 486 -1.69 -18.84 -15.95
C HIS A 486 -2.30 -17.50 -15.50
N GLY A 487 -3.23 -16.93 -16.28
CA GLY A 487 -3.79 -15.60 -16.01
C GLY A 487 -4.45 -15.43 -14.62
N ARG A 488 -4.93 -16.53 -14.01
CA ARG A 488 -5.50 -16.51 -12.64
C ARG A 488 -4.46 -16.67 -11.51
N PHE A 489 -3.21 -17.01 -11.81
CA PHE A 489 -2.18 -17.31 -10.80
C PHE A 489 -1.98 -16.15 -9.79
N PRO A 490 -1.81 -14.88 -10.21
CA PRO A 490 -1.55 -13.80 -9.26
C PRO A 490 -2.65 -13.66 -8.21
N ARG A 491 -3.92 -13.78 -8.63
CA ARG A 491 -5.08 -13.64 -7.74
C ARG A 491 -5.28 -14.87 -6.84
N THR A 492 -4.92 -16.05 -7.32
CA THR A 492 -4.94 -17.28 -6.52
C THR A 492 -3.86 -17.25 -5.43
N LEU A 493 -2.64 -16.84 -5.77
CA LEU A 493 -1.55 -16.69 -4.79
C LEU A 493 -1.90 -15.63 -3.74
N GLU A 494 -2.48 -14.51 -4.18
CA GLU A 494 -2.99 -13.47 -3.29
C GLU A 494 -4.05 -14.02 -2.32
N LEU A 495 -5.02 -14.81 -2.82
CA LEU A 495 -6.05 -15.42 -1.97
C LEU A 495 -5.43 -16.32 -0.89
N ILE A 496 -4.45 -17.17 -1.21
CA ILE A 496 -3.85 -18.06 -0.19
C ILE A 496 -3.14 -17.24 0.88
N ASN A 497 -2.45 -16.17 0.47
CA ASN A 497 -1.69 -15.31 1.38
C ASN A 497 -2.56 -14.37 2.22
N LYS A 498 -3.71 -13.91 1.69
CA LYS A 498 -4.65 -13.04 2.42
C LYS A 498 -5.57 -13.80 3.39
N THR A 499 -5.67 -15.13 3.26
CA THR A 499 -6.61 -15.95 4.03
C THR A 499 -5.98 -16.40 5.36
N ASN A 500 -6.48 -15.84 6.46
CA ASN A 500 -6.00 -16.16 7.82
C ASN A 500 -6.86 -17.24 8.49
N GLN A 501 -8.18 -17.09 8.47
CA GLN A 501 -9.09 -17.91 9.28
C GLN A 501 -9.36 -19.30 8.68
N PHE A 502 -9.59 -19.36 7.37
CA PHE A 502 -9.86 -20.62 6.67
C PHE A 502 -8.65 -21.01 5.83
N ASN A 503 -7.51 -21.23 6.49
CA ASN A 503 -6.27 -21.70 5.88
C ASN A 503 -5.73 -22.86 6.70
N THR A 504 -5.72 -24.06 6.11
CA THR A 504 -5.47 -25.30 6.87
C THR A 504 -4.06 -25.41 7.44
N THR A 505 -3.07 -24.72 6.87
CA THR A 505 -1.67 -24.80 7.34
C THR A 505 -1.10 -23.47 7.81
N GLY A 506 -1.77 -22.35 7.53
CA GLY A 506 -1.25 -21.00 7.73
C GLY A 506 -0.09 -20.62 6.81
N HIS A 507 0.37 -21.53 5.94
CA HIS A 507 1.54 -21.30 5.08
C HIS A 507 1.31 -20.12 4.12
N ARG A 508 2.35 -19.32 3.95
CA ARG A 508 2.38 -18.16 3.04
C ARG A 508 3.43 -18.43 1.97
N TRP A 509 3.06 -18.19 0.73
CA TRP A 509 3.88 -18.50 -0.42
C TRP A 509 4.41 -17.22 -1.05
N THR A 510 5.70 -17.19 -1.35
CA THR A 510 6.22 -16.24 -2.33
C THR A 510 5.92 -16.76 -3.73
N SER A 511 6.00 -15.88 -4.74
CA SER A 511 5.76 -16.29 -6.14
C SER A 511 6.78 -17.34 -6.58
N GLU A 512 8.04 -17.19 -6.16
CA GLU A 512 9.17 -18.06 -6.47
C GLU A 512 8.97 -19.45 -5.83
N ALA A 513 8.60 -19.48 -4.53
CA ALA A 513 8.38 -20.73 -3.82
C ALA A 513 7.19 -21.51 -4.41
N MET A 514 6.13 -20.80 -4.80
CA MET A 514 4.99 -21.44 -5.47
C MET A 514 5.36 -21.94 -6.87
N GLN A 515 6.15 -21.18 -7.62
CA GLN A 515 6.66 -21.61 -8.93
C GLN A 515 7.47 -22.90 -8.82
N ALA A 516 8.37 -22.99 -7.85
CA ALA A 516 9.16 -24.19 -7.59
C ALA A 516 8.25 -25.39 -7.27
N ALA A 517 7.26 -25.19 -6.38
CA ALA A 517 6.29 -26.24 -6.05
C ALA A 517 5.52 -26.74 -7.29
N LEU A 518 5.07 -25.83 -8.17
CA LEU A 518 4.38 -26.18 -9.41
C LEU A 518 5.30 -26.96 -10.39
N GLN A 519 6.57 -26.58 -10.48
CA GLN A 519 7.57 -27.28 -11.32
C GLN A 519 7.88 -28.69 -10.82
N GLU A 520 7.80 -28.91 -9.51
CA GLU A 520 7.92 -30.21 -8.86
C GLU A 520 6.64 -31.06 -8.90
N GLY A 521 5.61 -30.61 -9.64
CA GLY A 521 4.38 -31.36 -9.87
C GLY A 521 3.23 -31.05 -8.91
N ALA A 522 3.32 -29.99 -8.10
CA ALA A 522 2.15 -29.47 -7.41
C ALA A 522 1.18 -28.80 -8.40
N VAL A 523 -0.11 -28.78 -8.04
CA VAL A 523 -1.18 -28.21 -8.84
C VAL A 523 -2.09 -27.41 -7.92
N ILE A 524 -2.51 -26.21 -8.34
CA ILE A 524 -3.50 -25.43 -7.60
C ILE A 524 -4.86 -25.54 -8.30
N HIS A 525 -5.86 -26.00 -7.56
CA HIS A 525 -7.24 -25.93 -7.98
C HIS A 525 -7.87 -24.65 -7.43
N ALA A 526 -8.21 -23.72 -8.32
CA ALA A 526 -8.78 -22.43 -7.99
C ALA A 526 -10.30 -22.47 -8.20
N PHE A 527 -11.07 -22.07 -7.19
CA PHE A 527 -12.54 -22.18 -7.18
C PHE A 527 -13.21 -20.81 -7.20
N SER A 528 -14.09 -20.59 -8.18
CA SER A 528 -15.01 -19.45 -8.21
C SER A 528 -16.41 -19.86 -7.79
N VAL A 529 -17.10 -18.99 -7.05
CA VAL A 529 -18.46 -19.24 -6.59
C VAL A 529 -19.38 -18.09 -6.95
N ALA A 530 -20.61 -18.42 -7.34
CA ALA A 530 -21.71 -17.48 -7.48
C ALA A 530 -22.99 -18.11 -6.93
N ASP A 531 -23.92 -17.29 -6.46
CA ASP A 531 -25.30 -17.68 -6.19
C ASP A 531 -26.27 -16.74 -6.91
N ARG A 532 -27.58 -16.87 -6.68
CA ARG A 532 -28.59 -16.03 -7.34
C ARG A 532 -28.51 -14.53 -7.00
N PHE A 533 -27.89 -14.18 -5.87
CA PHE A 533 -27.82 -12.81 -5.35
C PHE A 533 -26.46 -12.18 -5.57
N THR A 534 -25.39 -12.97 -5.64
CA THR A 534 -24.02 -12.46 -5.60
C THR A 534 -23.07 -13.37 -6.38
N ASN A 535 -22.25 -12.75 -7.25
CA ASN A 535 -21.07 -13.39 -7.81
C ASN A 535 -19.86 -13.07 -6.91
N TYR A 536 -19.40 -14.09 -6.17
CA TYR A 536 -18.30 -13.96 -5.21
C TYR A 536 -16.91 -14.01 -5.87
N GLY A 537 -16.83 -14.36 -7.15
CA GLY A 537 -15.55 -14.49 -7.85
C GLY A 537 -14.70 -15.64 -7.27
N LEU A 538 -13.37 -15.48 -7.28
CA LEU A 538 -12.43 -16.48 -6.77
C LEU A 538 -12.53 -16.55 -5.24
N VAL A 539 -12.90 -17.71 -4.68
CA VAL A 539 -13.13 -17.85 -3.23
C VAL A 539 -12.36 -18.98 -2.57
N GLY A 540 -11.83 -19.93 -3.33
CA GLY A 540 -11.10 -21.05 -2.77
C GLY A 540 -9.88 -21.41 -3.59
N ALA A 541 -8.86 -21.95 -2.93
CA ALA A 541 -7.73 -22.57 -3.60
C ALA A 541 -7.28 -23.81 -2.82
N VAL A 542 -6.98 -24.89 -3.54
CA VAL A 542 -6.49 -26.14 -2.97
C VAL A 542 -5.19 -26.50 -3.68
N LEU A 543 -4.08 -26.52 -2.94
CA LEU A 543 -2.78 -26.98 -3.41
C LEU A 543 -2.68 -28.50 -3.21
N VAL A 544 -2.45 -29.22 -4.30
CA VAL A 544 -2.39 -30.68 -4.34
C VAL A 544 -1.07 -31.12 -4.95
N ARG A 545 -0.42 -32.12 -4.36
CA ARG A 545 0.76 -32.79 -4.92
C ARG A 545 0.56 -34.30 -4.90
N GLY A 546 0.51 -34.92 -6.08
CA GLY A 546 0.08 -36.31 -6.19
C GLY A 546 -1.31 -36.50 -5.57
N ALA A 547 -1.42 -37.41 -4.60
CA ALA A 547 -2.66 -37.63 -3.84
C ALA A 547 -2.69 -36.93 -2.46
N ALA A 548 -1.90 -35.87 -2.28
CA ALA A 548 -1.82 -35.12 -1.04
C ALA A 548 -2.38 -33.69 -1.20
N ILE A 549 -3.35 -33.32 -0.36
CA ILE A 549 -3.82 -31.95 -0.18
C ILE A 549 -2.89 -31.25 0.80
N GLU A 550 -1.96 -30.45 0.28
CA GLU A 550 -0.96 -29.74 1.10
C GLU A 550 -1.55 -28.53 1.80
N GLN A 551 -2.49 -27.83 1.14
CA GLN A 551 -3.10 -26.63 1.70
C GLN A 551 -4.46 -26.37 1.07
N LEU A 552 -5.44 -26.04 1.90
CA LEU A 552 -6.73 -25.51 1.47
C LEU A 552 -6.91 -24.12 2.06
N VAL A 553 -7.33 -23.18 1.22
CA VAL A 553 -7.78 -21.85 1.64
C VAL A 553 -9.18 -21.55 1.14
N MET A 554 -9.94 -20.80 1.93
CA MET A 554 -11.24 -20.29 1.53
C MET A 554 -11.49 -18.88 2.05
N SER A 555 -12.08 -18.04 1.21
CA SER A 555 -12.47 -16.68 1.58
C SER A 555 -13.60 -16.71 2.61
N CYS A 556 -13.55 -15.81 3.59
CA CYS A 556 -14.54 -15.71 4.66
C CYS A 556 -15.98 -15.44 4.15
N ARG A 557 -16.13 -14.91 2.94
CA ARG A 557 -17.43 -14.53 2.34
C ARG A 557 -18.34 -15.69 1.91
N VAL A 558 -17.78 -16.89 1.76
CA VAL A 558 -18.54 -18.11 1.40
C VAL A 558 -18.59 -19.11 2.54
N VAL A 559 -18.08 -18.75 3.73
CA VAL A 559 -18.15 -19.62 4.91
C VAL A 559 -19.62 -19.85 5.28
N GLY A 560 -19.96 -21.11 5.56
CA GLY A 560 -21.33 -21.52 5.88
C GLY A 560 -22.22 -21.84 4.67
N LEU A 561 -21.66 -21.81 3.44
CA LEU A 561 -22.34 -22.22 2.21
C LEU A 561 -21.99 -23.66 1.76
N ASP A 562 -21.28 -24.45 2.57
CA ASP A 562 -20.78 -25.80 2.24
C ASP A 562 -19.87 -25.85 1.00
N ILE A 563 -19.26 -24.72 0.62
CA ILE A 563 -18.32 -24.67 -0.50
C ILE A 563 -17.11 -25.56 -0.24
N GLU A 564 -16.61 -25.56 1.00
CA GLU A 564 -15.48 -26.37 1.44
C GLU A 564 -15.68 -27.86 1.14
N ARG A 565 -16.87 -28.39 1.42
CA ARG A 565 -17.25 -29.78 1.15
C ARG A 565 -17.29 -30.05 -0.35
N ARG A 566 -17.84 -29.12 -1.13
CA ARG A 566 -17.92 -29.25 -2.60
C ARG A 566 -16.55 -29.18 -3.26
N MET A 567 -15.66 -28.31 -2.78
CA MET A 567 -14.28 -28.22 -3.28
C MET A 567 -13.56 -29.55 -3.03
N LEU A 568 -13.56 -30.04 -1.79
CA LEU A 568 -12.90 -31.30 -1.43
C LEU A 568 -13.45 -32.49 -2.20
N ALA A 569 -14.78 -32.61 -2.32
CA ALA A 569 -15.40 -33.66 -3.12
C ALA A 569 -14.93 -33.64 -4.58
N GLY A 570 -14.86 -32.45 -5.21
CA GLY A 570 -14.36 -32.32 -6.59
C GLY A 570 -12.89 -32.73 -6.75
N ILE A 571 -12.04 -32.45 -5.77
CA ILE A 571 -10.63 -32.89 -5.75
C ILE A 571 -10.53 -34.40 -5.59
N ILE A 572 -11.25 -34.95 -4.61
CA ILE A 572 -11.31 -36.39 -4.32
C ILE A 572 -11.76 -37.17 -5.56
N ASP A 573 -12.83 -36.73 -6.22
CA ASP A 573 -13.33 -37.34 -7.46
C ASP A 573 -12.30 -37.26 -8.60
N GLY A 574 -11.52 -36.18 -8.66
CA GLY A 574 -10.40 -36.02 -9.58
C GLY A 574 -9.31 -37.06 -9.34
N LEU A 575 -8.80 -37.11 -8.11
CA LEU A 575 -7.74 -38.03 -7.70
C LEU A 575 -8.14 -39.50 -7.86
N LYS A 576 -9.42 -39.82 -7.61
CA LYS A 576 -9.98 -41.15 -7.85
C LYS A 576 -9.96 -41.52 -9.33
N ARG A 577 -10.32 -40.59 -10.22
CA ARG A 577 -10.25 -40.79 -11.68
C ARG A 577 -8.81 -40.97 -12.16
N ASP A 578 -7.85 -40.37 -11.49
CA ASP A 578 -6.42 -40.51 -11.76
C ASP A 578 -5.81 -41.80 -11.16
N GLY A 579 -6.63 -42.65 -10.55
CA GLY A 579 -6.23 -43.98 -10.05
C GLY A 579 -5.69 -44.00 -8.62
N SER A 580 -5.85 -42.91 -7.86
CA SER A 580 -5.49 -42.88 -6.43
C SER A 580 -6.45 -43.77 -5.63
N THR A 581 -5.92 -44.51 -4.66
CA THR A 581 -6.72 -45.32 -3.71
C THR A 581 -6.87 -44.65 -2.35
N ARG A 582 -6.06 -43.64 -2.06
CA ARG A 582 -6.06 -42.90 -0.81
C ARG A 582 -5.61 -41.47 -1.06
N VAL A 583 -6.25 -40.52 -0.37
CA VAL A 583 -5.89 -39.10 -0.35
C VAL A 583 -5.44 -38.73 1.06
N SER A 584 -4.30 -38.05 1.19
CA SER A 584 -3.87 -37.47 2.46
C SER A 584 -4.11 -35.95 2.48
N ALA A 585 -4.30 -35.34 3.64
CA ALA A 585 -4.44 -33.91 3.79
C ALA A 585 -3.74 -33.38 5.04
N CYS A 586 -3.21 -32.15 4.94
CA CYS A 586 -2.45 -31.50 6.00
C CYS A 586 -3.27 -30.40 6.70
N PHE A 587 -3.30 -30.47 8.03
CA PHE A 587 -3.79 -29.39 8.90
C PHE A 587 -2.73 -29.09 9.96
N LEU A 588 -2.29 -27.83 10.03
CA LEU A 588 -1.39 -27.34 11.06
C LEU A 588 -2.14 -26.27 11.87
N ALA A 589 -2.37 -26.56 13.15
CA ALA A 589 -3.06 -25.64 14.04
C ALA A 589 -2.25 -24.35 14.21
N THR A 590 -2.93 -23.21 14.14
CA THR A 590 -2.39 -21.88 14.39
C THR A 590 -3.35 -21.10 15.28
N ASP A 591 -2.90 -19.99 15.85
CA ASP A 591 -3.76 -19.10 16.66
C ASP A 591 -4.94 -18.51 15.87
N ARG A 592 -4.94 -18.61 14.54
CA ARG A 592 -5.88 -17.90 13.66
C ARG A 592 -6.81 -18.83 12.87
N ASN A 593 -6.47 -20.10 12.69
CA ASN A 593 -7.19 -21.01 11.79
C ASN A 593 -8.16 -21.99 12.47
N ALA A 594 -8.49 -21.75 13.74
CA ALA A 594 -9.52 -22.49 14.46
C ALA A 594 -10.85 -22.66 13.69
N PRO A 595 -11.34 -21.66 12.91
CA PRO A 595 -12.58 -21.82 12.14
C PRO A 595 -12.59 -22.93 11.09
N CYS A 596 -11.43 -23.48 10.71
CA CYS A 596 -11.34 -24.58 9.75
C CYS A 596 -10.74 -25.86 10.32
N ALA A 597 -10.61 -25.97 11.65
CA ALA A 597 -10.00 -27.12 12.31
C ALA A 597 -10.68 -28.46 11.95
N ASP A 598 -12.00 -28.44 11.82
CA ASP A 598 -12.79 -29.64 11.55
C ASP A 598 -13.06 -29.89 10.05
N VAL A 599 -12.51 -29.07 9.13
CA VAL A 599 -12.88 -29.10 7.70
C VAL A 599 -12.70 -30.49 7.06
N PHE A 600 -11.63 -31.20 7.44
CA PHE A 600 -11.34 -32.53 6.91
C PHE A 600 -12.22 -33.60 7.55
N ALA A 601 -12.41 -33.57 8.88
CA ALA A 601 -13.33 -34.46 9.59
C ALA A 601 -14.75 -34.35 9.02
N ASP A 602 -15.23 -33.11 8.87
CA ASP A 602 -16.53 -32.78 8.32
C ASP A 602 -16.72 -33.26 6.88
N SER A 603 -15.62 -33.38 6.14
CA SER A 603 -15.59 -33.85 4.75
C SER A 603 -15.31 -35.35 4.63
N GLY A 604 -15.31 -36.10 5.73
CA GLY A 604 -15.20 -37.56 5.76
C GLY A 604 -13.77 -38.10 5.83
N PHE A 605 -12.76 -37.26 6.05
CA PHE A 605 -11.42 -37.74 6.34
C PHE A 605 -11.34 -38.30 7.77
N ARG A 606 -10.50 -39.30 7.98
CA ARG A 606 -10.13 -39.82 9.30
C ARG A 606 -8.74 -39.34 9.70
N ALA A 607 -8.56 -39.04 10.98
CA ALA A 607 -7.25 -38.70 11.51
C ALA A 607 -6.31 -39.93 11.45
N GLU A 608 -5.09 -39.75 10.93
CA GLU A 608 -4.05 -40.78 10.85
C GLU A 608 -2.69 -40.11 11.11
N GLY A 609 -2.11 -40.35 12.30
CA GLY A 609 -0.90 -39.66 12.75
C GLY A 609 -1.15 -38.16 12.99
N GLU A 610 -0.29 -37.30 12.43
CA GLU A 610 -0.43 -35.83 12.47
C GLU A 610 -1.26 -35.28 11.30
N GLY A 611 -1.83 -36.14 10.45
CA GLY A 611 -2.57 -35.73 9.25
C GLY A 611 -3.95 -36.36 9.13
N TRP A 612 -4.56 -36.15 7.97
CA TRP A 612 -5.89 -36.64 7.62
C TRP A 612 -5.82 -37.55 6.41
N VAL A 613 -6.61 -38.61 6.36
CA VAL A 613 -6.70 -39.51 5.20
C VAL A 613 -8.13 -39.80 4.80
N PHE A 614 -8.36 -39.95 3.50
CA PHE A 614 -9.62 -40.37 2.89
C PHE A 614 -9.35 -41.57 2.00
N ASP A 615 -9.98 -42.71 2.30
CA ASP A 615 -9.87 -43.92 1.51
C ASP A 615 -10.87 -43.87 0.35
N LEU A 616 -10.37 -44.02 -0.89
CA LEU A 616 -11.15 -43.92 -2.13
C LEU A 616 -11.66 -45.32 -2.52
N ASP A 617 -12.62 -45.85 -1.78
CA ASP A 617 -13.28 -47.13 -2.09
C ASP A 617 -14.07 -47.09 -3.41
#